data_AF-A0A257QP16-F1
#
_entry.id   AF-A0A257QP16-F1
#
_cell.length_a   1.000
_cell.length_b   1.000
_cell.length_c   1.000
_cell.angle_alpha   90.00
_cell.angle_beta   90.00
_cell.angle_gamma   90.00
#
_symmetry.space_group_name_H-M   'P 1'
#
loop_
_entity.id
_entity.type
_entity.pdbx_description
1 polymer ?
#
loop_
_entity_poly.entity_id
_entity_poly.type
_entity_poly.pdbx_seq_one_letter_code
_entity_poly.pdbx_strand_id
1 'polypeptide(L)' 'SSAENAIGSTQITEIKYTPGLALVGALPPEFGLSTVYSAAVSAKAIHPQAAHHLVDLLTGGSTQILREQSGFEIPTE' A
#
# COMPACT_ATOMS: atom_id res chain seq x y z
N SER A 1 17.31 -9.17 27.74
CA SER A 1 17.93 -8.47 26.60
C SER A 1 16.96 -8.53 25.44
N SER A 2 16.03 -7.59 25.40
CA SER A 2 15.31 -7.20 24.18
C SER A 2 15.94 -5.87 23.78
N ALA A 3 16.24 -5.66 22.50
CA ALA A 3 16.85 -4.41 22.05
C ALA A 3 15.87 -3.24 22.28
N GLU A 4 15.99 -2.58 23.44
CA GLU A 4 15.27 -1.36 23.74
C GLU A 4 15.57 -0.34 22.64
N ASN A 5 14.51 0.22 22.03
CA ASN A 5 14.61 1.18 20.93
C ASN A 5 15.20 0.62 19.62
N ALA A 6 14.96 -0.66 19.31
CA ALA A 6 15.33 -1.21 18.00
C ALA A 6 14.67 -0.42 16.84
N ILE A 7 15.44 -0.21 15.77
CA ILE A 7 14.98 0.41 14.53
C ILE A 7 15.16 -0.61 13.41
N GLY A 8 14.18 -0.68 12.52
CA GLY A 8 14.21 -1.49 11.31
C GLY A 8 13.74 -0.70 10.10
N SER A 9 13.89 -1.28 8.92
CA SER A 9 13.45 -0.69 7.65
C SER A 9 12.69 -1.75 6.84
N THR A 10 11.45 -1.43 6.49
CA THR A 10 10.59 -2.20 5.58
C THR A 10 9.57 -1.26 4.93
N GLN A 11 8.62 -1.76 4.14
CA GLN A 11 7.62 -0.91 3.49
C GLN A 11 6.70 -0.23 4.51
N ILE A 12 6.31 1.02 4.22
CA ILE A 12 5.39 1.79 5.07
C ILE A 12 4.07 1.03 5.28
N THR A 13 3.62 0.31 4.25
CA THR A 13 2.42 -0.53 4.29
C THR A 13 2.51 -1.65 5.33
N GLU A 14 3.67 -2.31 5.44
CA GLU A 14 3.92 -3.34 6.45
C GLU A 14 3.99 -2.75 7.86
N ILE A 15 4.61 -1.57 8.01
CA ILE A 15 4.73 -0.87 9.30
C ILE A 15 3.35 -0.45 9.81
N LYS A 16 2.56 0.24 8.98
CA LYS A 16 1.24 0.76 9.36
C LYS A 16 0.22 -0.35 9.64
N TYR A 17 0.37 -1.52 9.01
CA TYR A 17 -0.49 -2.67 9.26
C TYR A 17 -0.15 -3.40 10.57
N THR A 18 1.09 -3.28 11.09
CA THR A 18 1.56 -4.06 12.24
C THR A 18 1.33 -3.32 13.57
N PRO A 19 0.49 -3.85 14.47
CA PRO A 19 0.29 -3.24 15.79
C PRO A 19 1.58 -3.19 16.60
N GLY A 20 1.79 -2.07 17.30
CA GLY A 20 2.96 -1.88 18.17
C GLY A 20 4.21 -1.35 17.47
N LEU A 21 4.19 -1.18 16.14
CA LEU A 21 5.23 -0.45 15.42
C LEU A 21 4.87 1.03 15.27
N ALA A 22 5.91 1.87 15.24
CA ALA A 22 5.79 3.30 14.94
C ALA A 22 6.60 3.62 13.68
N LEU A 23 5.99 4.31 12.71
CA LEU A 23 6.69 4.82 11.55
C LEU A 23 7.52 6.05 11.97
N VAL A 24 8.84 5.93 11.87
CA VAL A 24 9.77 7.03 12.20
C VAL A 24 9.95 7.99 11.01
N GLY A 25 9.88 7.48 9.78
CA GLY A 25 10.00 8.27 8.55
C GLY A 25 10.24 7.40 7.32
N ALA A 26 10.09 7.99 6.13
CA ALA A 26 10.51 7.37 4.88
C ALA A 26 12.03 7.46 4.71
N LEU A 27 12.61 6.50 3.97
CA LEU A 27 14.00 6.63 3.51
C LEU A 27 14.13 7.80 2.52
N PRO A 28 15.32 8.43 2.41
CA PRO A 28 15.57 9.41 1.37
C PRO A 28 15.29 8.83 -0.03
N PRO A 29 14.79 9.62 -1.00
CA PRO A 29 14.37 9.12 -2.31
C PRO A 29 15.41 8.28 -3.05
N GLU A 30 16.69 8.63 -2.93
CA GLU A 30 17.82 7.91 -3.54
C GLU A 30 18.10 6.53 -2.92
N PHE A 31 17.56 6.27 -1.73
CA PHE A 31 17.67 4.99 -1.02
C PHE A 31 16.30 4.29 -0.84
N GLY A 32 15.22 4.97 -1.23
CA GLY A 32 13.86 4.47 -1.18
C GLY A 32 13.53 3.59 -2.39
N LEU A 33 12.55 2.71 -2.22
CA LEU A 33 11.97 1.93 -3.30
C LEU A 33 10.48 2.23 -3.37
N SER A 34 10.03 2.86 -4.45
CA SER A 34 8.61 2.99 -4.75
C SER A 34 8.12 1.70 -5.41
N THR A 35 7.13 1.06 -4.78
CA THR A 35 6.50 -0.15 -5.33
C THR A 35 5.17 0.22 -5.96
N VAL A 36 5.03 0.01 -7.26
CA VAL A 36 3.76 0.21 -7.96
C VAL A 36 2.92 -1.06 -7.87
N TYR A 37 1.73 -0.94 -7.29
CA TYR A 37 0.73 -2.00 -7.23
C TYR A 37 -0.32 -1.78 -8.32
N SER A 38 -0.42 -2.72 -9.26
CA SER A 38 -1.37 -2.67 -10.37
C SER A 38 -2.47 -3.71 -10.19
N ALA A 39 -3.72 -3.31 -10.46
CA ALA A 39 -4.88 -4.19 -10.52
C ALA A 39 -5.42 -4.24 -11.95
N ALA A 40 -5.73 -5.45 -12.45
CA ALA A 40 -6.26 -5.65 -13.79
C ALA A 40 -7.24 -6.82 -13.83
N VAL A 41 -8.16 -6.79 -14.80
CA VAL A 41 -9.11 -7.89 -15.05
C VAL A 41 -8.48 -8.91 -15.99
N SER A 42 -8.56 -10.20 -15.61
CA SER A 42 -8.14 -11.29 -16.48
C SER A 42 -8.95 -11.32 -17.78
N ALA A 43 -8.27 -11.50 -18.92
CA ALA A 43 -8.93 -11.67 -20.22
C ALA A 43 -9.87 -12.89 -20.29
N LYS A 44 -9.76 -13.83 -19.34
CA LYS A 44 -10.59 -15.03 -19.23
C LYS A 44 -11.57 -14.98 -18.05
N ALA A 45 -11.83 -13.81 -17.49
CA ALA A 45 -12.74 -13.68 -16.35
C ALA A 45 -14.13 -14.23 -16.70
N ILE A 46 -14.62 -15.17 -15.88
CA ILE A 46 -15.98 -15.76 -16.03
C ILE A 46 -17.05 -14.69 -15.74
N HIS A 47 -16.73 -13.73 -14.87
CA HIS A 47 -17.59 -12.61 -14.50
C HIS A 47 -16.86 -11.27 -14.70
N PRO A 48 -16.68 -10.81 -15.96
CA PRO A 48 -15.85 -9.64 -16.25
C PRO A 48 -16.38 -8.36 -15.61
N GLN A 49 -17.71 -8.16 -15.58
CA GLN A 49 -18.33 -6.99 -14.96
C GLN A 49 -18.05 -6.90 -13.45
N ALA A 50 -18.19 -8.00 -12.73
CA ALA A 50 -17.89 -8.04 -11.29
C ALA A 50 -16.39 -7.83 -11.02
N ALA A 51 -15.52 -8.40 -11.87
CA ALA A 51 -14.08 -8.19 -11.77
C ALA A 51 -13.69 -6.72 -12.01
N HIS A 52 -14.29 -6.06 -13.01
CA HIS A 52 -14.10 -4.63 -13.23
C HIS A 52 -14.58 -3.82 -12.02
N HIS A 53 -15.77 -4.13 -11.50
CA HIS A 53 -16.28 -3.46 -10.32
C HIS A 53 -15.35 -3.60 -9.10
N LEU A 54 -14.72 -4.77 -8.90
CA LEU A 54 -13.72 -4.94 -7.85
C LEU A 54 -12.48 -4.07 -8.09
N VAL A 55 -11.97 -4.01 -9.32
CA VAL A 55 -10.84 -3.14 -9.66
C VAL A 55 -11.20 -1.67 -9.37
N ASP A 56 -12.39 -1.23 -9.81
CA ASP A 56 -12.88 0.13 -9.56
C ASP A 56 -13.01 0.43 -8.06
N LEU A 57 -13.48 -0.54 -7.26
CA LEU A 57 -13.54 -0.40 -5.81
C LEU A 57 -12.15 -0.33 -5.17
N LEU A 58 -11.16 -1.07 -5.67
CA LEU A 58 -9.80 -1.09 -5.13
C LEU A 58 -8.98 0.14 -5.50
N THR A 59 -9.28 0.79 -6.63
CA THR A 59 -8.49 1.91 -7.17
C THR A 59 -9.22 3.25 -7.12
N GLY A 60 -10.55 3.24 -7.00
CA GLY A 60 -11.40 4.43 -7.02
C GLY A 60 -11.29 5.31 -5.77
N GLY A 61 -11.92 6.49 -5.85
CA GLY A 61 -11.86 7.50 -4.78
C GLY A 61 -12.52 7.07 -3.47
N SER A 62 -13.51 6.18 -3.51
CA SER A 62 -14.23 5.69 -2.31
C SER A 62 -13.32 4.98 -1.29
N THR A 63 -12.20 4.43 -1.76
CA THR A 63 -11.23 3.68 -0.95
C THR A 63 -9.87 4.38 -0.87
N GLN A 64 -9.75 5.61 -1.39
CA GLN A 64 -8.50 6.38 -1.36
C GLN A 64 -7.99 6.60 0.07
N ILE A 65 -8.87 7.09 0.96
CA ILE A 65 -8.51 7.33 2.37
C ILE A 65 -7.98 6.05 3.02
N LEU A 66 -8.58 4.90 2.71
CA LEU A 66 -8.13 3.61 3.24
C LEU A 66 -6.73 3.25 2.74
N ARG A 67 -6.43 3.49 1.46
CA ARG A 67 -5.09 3.28 0.88
C ARG A 67 -4.04 4.20 1.52
N GLU A 68 -4.33 5.49 1.66
CA GLU A 68 -3.43 6.47 2.30
C GLU A 68 -3.14 6.11 3.77
N GLN A 69 -4.20 5.76 4.52
CA GLN A 69 -4.08 5.29 5.90
C GLN A 69 -3.27 4.00 5.99
N SER A 70 -3.39 3.12 5.00
CA SER A 70 -2.60 1.89 4.89
C SER A 70 -1.17 2.14 4.41
N GLY A 71 -0.80 3.36 4.00
CA GLY A 71 0.58 3.70 3.63
C GLY A 71 0.88 3.63 2.13
N PHE A 72 -0.15 3.53 1.28
CA PHE A 72 0.02 3.67 -0.17
C PHE A 72 0.13 5.15 -0.54
N GLU A 73 1.06 5.46 -1.44
CA GLU A 73 1.15 6.75 -2.10
C GLU A 73 0.09 6.84 -3.20
N ILE A 74 -0.54 8.01 -3.32
CA ILE A 74 -1.45 8.30 -4.44
C ILE A 74 -0.61 9.00 -5.50
N PRO A 75 -0.52 8.46 -6.73
CA PRO A 75 0.15 9.15 -7.82
C PRO A 75 -0.49 10.52 -8.00
N THR A 76 0.29 11.59 -7.87
CA THR A 76 -0.12 12.89 -8.39
C THR A 76 0.09 12.87 -9.90
N GLU A 77 -0.96 13.18 -10.66
CA GLU A 77 -0.89 13.44 -12.10
C GLU A 77 0.21 14.48 -12.44
#